data_AF-A0A2R6D099-F1
#
_entry.id   AF-A0A2R6D099-F1
#
_cell.length_a   1.000
_cell.length_b   1.000
_cell.length_c   1.000
_cell.angle_alpha   90.00
_cell.angle_beta   90.00
_cell.angle_gamma   90.00
#
_symmetry.space_group_name_H-M   'P 1'
#
loop_
_entity.id
_entity.type
_entity.pdbx_description
1 polymer ?
#
loop_
_entity_poly.entity_id
_entity_poly.type
_entity_poly.pdbx_seq_one_letter_code
_entity_poly.pdbx_strand_id
1 'polypeptide(L)' 'MHTLVAQISSDLLGGAFTIALVAGGLLLAGAFVSFAVFAYRSVKGDGMRDPQEVVPEKTKDDDEITEGGSDDEWDYY' A
#
# COMPACT_ATOMS: atom_id res chain seq x y z
N MET A 1 -9.79 -41.92 -16.66
CA MET A 1 -10.23 -40.75 -15.86
C MET A 1 -9.13 -40.23 -14.92
N HIS A 2 -8.37 -41.07 -14.21
CA HIS A 2 -7.29 -40.62 -13.31
C HIS A 2 -6.18 -39.77 -13.98
N THR A 3 -5.77 -40.14 -15.19
CA THR A 3 -4.70 -39.45 -15.93
C THR A 3 -5.10 -38.05 -16.41
N LEU A 4 -6.37 -37.85 -16.78
CA LEU A 4 -6.89 -36.55 -17.23
C LEU A 4 -6.88 -35.52 -16.09
N VAL A 5 -7.30 -35.94 -14.89
CA VAL A 5 -7.34 -35.07 -13.70
C VAL A 5 -5.92 -34.67 -13.27
N ALA A 6 -4.97 -35.60 -13.29
CA ALA A 6 -3.58 -35.34 -12.96
C ALA A 6 -2.90 -34.38 -13.96
N GLN A 7 -3.27 -34.45 -15.23
CA GLN A 7 -2.73 -33.55 -16.26
C GLN A 7 -3.26 -32.12 -16.08
N ILE A 8 -4.58 -31.96 -15.89
CA ILE A 8 -5.20 -30.64 -15.66
C ILE A 8 -4.65 -29.97 -14.41
N SER A 9 -4.44 -30.71 -13.32
CA SER A 9 -3.86 -30.15 -12.10
C SER A 9 -2.40 -29.75 -12.29
N SER A 10 -1.63 -30.53 -13.05
CA SER A 10 -0.23 -30.21 -13.36
C SER A 10 -0.10 -28.95 -14.22
N ASP A 11 -0.94 -28.81 -15.25
CA ASP A 11 -0.97 -27.64 -16.12
C ASP A 11 -1.41 -26.37 -15.35
N LEU A 12 -2.43 -26.51 -14.49
CA LEU A 12 -2.90 -25.42 -13.63
C LEU A 12 -1.83 -24.96 -12.63
N LEU A 13 -1.16 -25.90 -11.96
CA LEU A 13 -0.07 -25.59 -11.03
C LEU A 13 1.13 -24.96 -11.74
N GLY A 14 1.48 -25.45 -12.94
CA GLY A 14 2.54 -24.85 -13.76
C GLY A 14 2.23 -23.41 -14.17
N GLY A 15 0.99 -23.13 -14.57
CA GLY A 15 0.52 -21.78 -14.88
C GLY A 15 0.54 -20.87 -13.65
N ALA A 16 -0.01 -21.33 -12.52
CA ALA A 16 -0.03 -20.58 -11.27
C ALA A 16 1.39 -20.26 -10.75
N PHE A 17 2.32 -21.22 -10.84
CA PHE A 17 3.71 -21.02 -10.47
C PHE A 17 4.39 -19.96 -11.35
N THR A 18 4.14 -19.98 -12.65
CA THR A 18 4.67 -18.96 -13.58
C THR A 18 4.16 -17.56 -13.22
N ILE A 19 2.86 -17.42 -12.96
CA ILE A 19 2.27 -16.15 -12.52
C ILE A 19 2.89 -15.71 -11.20
N ALA A 20 3.04 -16.61 -10.23
CA ALA A 20 3.64 -16.31 -8.94
C ALA A 20 5.09 -15.83 -9.07
N LEU A 21 5.89 -16.46 -9.95
CA LEU A 21 7.26 -16.04 -10.22
C LEU A 21 7.32 -14.65 -10.85
N VAL A 22 6.46 -14.37 -11.84
CA VAL A 22 6.41 -13.05 -12.49
C VAL A 22 5.97 -11.98 -11.51
N ALA A 23 4.87 -12.20 -10.79
CA ALA A 23 4.35 -11.26 -9.80
C ALA A 23 5.36 -11.03 -8.66
N GLY A 24 5.96 -12.11 -8.14
CA GLY A 24 7.01 -12.03 -7.12
C GLY A 24 8.23 -11.25 -7.60
N GLY A 25 8.66 -11.47 -8.85
CA GLY A 25 9.76 -10.72 -9.44
C GLY A 25 9.46 -9.22 -9.56
N LEU A 26 8.25 -8.85 -9.99
CA LEU A 26 7.84 -7.44 -10.07
C LEU A 26 7.78 -6.78 -8.68
N LEU A 27 7.21 -7.47 -7.70
CA LEU A 27 7.18 -6.98 -6.30
C LEU A 27 8.58 -6.81 -5.74
N LEU A 28 9.47 -7.77 -5.98
CA LEU A 28 10.87 -7.70 -5.55
C LEU A 28 11.61 -6.53 -6.21
N ALA A 29 11.43 -6.33 -7.52
CA ALA A 29 12.00 -5.19 -8.24
C ALA A 29 11.48 -3.86 -7.67
N GLY A 30 10.18 -3.76 -7.42
CA GLY A 30 9.57 -2.59 -6.77
C GLY A 30 10.14 -2.34 -5.37
N ALA A 31 10.31 -3.39 -4.57
CA ALA A 31 10.92 -3.30 -3.25
C ALA A 31 12.37 -2.77 -3.32
N PHE A 32 13.17 -3.25 -4.28
CA PHE A 32 14.53 -2.74 -4.50
C PHE A 32 14.55 -1.26 -4.88
N VAL A 33 13.65 -0.83 -5.77
CA VAL A 33 13.56 0.58 -6.18
C VAL A 33 13.17 1.44 -4.98
N SER A 34 12.12 1.07 -4.25
CA SER A 34 11.67 1.79 -3.05
C SER A 34 12.77 1.88 -2.00
N PHE A 35 13.47 0.77 -1.75
CA PHE A 35 14.59 0.73 -0.82
C PHE A 35 15.75 1.62 -1.28
N ALA A 36 16.11 1.60 -2.56
CA ALA A 36 17.16 2.45 -3.11
C ALA A 36 16.82 3.95 -2.98
N VAL A 37 15.58 4.34 -3.27
CA VAL A 37 15.11 5.71 -3.10
C VAL A 37 15.15 6.13 -1.64
N PHE A 38 14.67 5.27 -0.74
CA PHE A 38 14.72 5.50 0.70
C PHE A 38 16.17 5.69 1.17
N ALA A 39 17.05 4.73 0.88
CA ALA A 39 18.45 4.78 1.28
C ALA A 39 19.16 6.02 0.72
N TYR A 40 18.91 6.38 -0.54
CA TYR A 40 19.45 7.60 -1.14
C TYR A 40 18.99 8.86 -0.39
N ARG A 41 17.68 8.96 -0.10
CA ARG A 41 17.12 10.09 0.65
C ARG A 41 17.64 10.16 2.08
N SER A 42 17.86 9.02 2.74
CA SER A 42 18.37 8.97 4.11
C SER A 42 19.85 9.36 4.23
N VAL A 43 20.69 9.04 3.24
CA VAL A 43 22.14 9.28 3.32
C VAL A 43 22.57 10.58 2.65
N LYS A 44 21.94 10.93 1.51
CA LYS A 44 22.36 12.06 0.67
C LYS A 44 21.26 13.08 0.41
N GLY A 45 20.00 12.71 0.60
CA GLY A 45 18.87 13.64 0.49
C GLY A 45 18.62 14.42 1.78
N ASP A 46 17.68 15.34 1.72
CA ASP A 46 17.19 16.17 2.83
C ASP A 46 16.35 15.37 3.86
N GLY A 47 16.60 14.05 3.95
CA GLY A 47 15.76 13.14 4.72
C GLY A 47 14.35 12.96 4.16
N MET A 48 13.46 12.41 4.97
CA MET A 48 12.02 12.41 4.69
C MET A 48 11.47 13.74 5.17
N ARG A 49 10.85 14.50 4.27
CA ARG A 49 10.28 15.82 4.57
C ARG A 49 9.30 15.69 5.72
N ASP A 50 9.41 16.57 6.71
CA ASP A 50 8.58 16.50 7.91
C ASP A 50 7.09 16.64 7.49
N PRO A 51 6.22 15.69 7.84
CA PRO A 51 4.80 15.79 7.55
C PRO A 51 4.14 17.05 8.14
N GLN A 52 4.74 17.67 9.16
CA GLN A 52 4.26 18.92 9.75
C GLN A 52 4.62 20.16 8.90
N GLU A 53 5.67 20.10 8.08
CA GLU A 53 6.10 21.22 7.21
C GLU A 53 5.28 21.33 5.90
N VAL A 54 4.51 20.29 5.57
CA VAL A 54 3.66 20.25 4.36
C VAL A 54 2.17 20.47 4.65
N VAL A 55 1.79 20.65 5.91
CA VAL A 55 0.47 21.19 6.23
C VAL A 55 0.52 22.64 5.76
N PRO A 56 -0.16 23.02 4.65
CA PRO A 56 -0.38 24.44 4.42
C PRO A 56 -1.08 24.91 5.68
N GLU A 57 -0.50 25.89 6.39
CA GLU A 57 -1.14 26.55 7.53
C GLU A 57 -2.62 26.65 7.19
N LYS A 58 -3.45 25.81 7.86
CA LYS A 58 -4.89 25.89 7.66
C LYS A 58 -5.20 27.34 7.91
N THR A 59 -5.65 27.98 6.85
CA THR A 59 -6.12 29.34 6.80
C THR A 59 -6.83 29.62 8.11
N LYS A 60 -6.36 30.65 8.83
CA LYS A 60 -7.12 31.27 9.92
C LYS A 60 -8.50 31.59 9.34
N ASP A 61 -9.48 30.75 9.63
CA ASP A 61 -10.92 31.01 9.52
C ASP A 61 -11.63 29.88 10.28
N ASP A 62 -11.83 30.10 11.58
CA ASP A 62 -13.11 30.02 12.28
C ASP A 62 -14.06 28.82 12.10
N ASP A 63 -13.59 27.58 11.94
CA ASP A 63 -14.46 26.40 12.13
C ASP A 63 -13.81 25.34 13.05
N GLU A 64 -14.13 25.48 14.33
CA GLU A 64 -13.87 24.55 15.43
C GLU A 64 -14.46 23.16 15.09
N ILE A 65 -13.60 22.21 14.69
CA ILE A 65 -13.99 20.80 14.60
C ILE A 65 -13.86 20.21 15.99
N THR A 66 -14.95 20.22 16.75
CA THR A 66 -15.03 19.60 18.08
C THR A 66 -15.19 18.09 17.94
N GLU A 67 -14.47 17.33 18.78
CA GLU A 67 -14.60 15.88 18.91
C GLU A 67 -16.01 15.52 19.40
N GLY A 68 -16.76 14.73 18.61
CA GLY A 68 -18.17 14.39 18.88
C GLY A 68 -18.37 13.76 20.26
N GLY A 69 -19.31 14.31 21.02
CA GLY A 69 -19.66 13.84 22.36
C GLY A 69 -20.45 12.53 22.32
N SER A 70 -20.45 11.78 23.43
CA SER A 70 -21.11 10.48 23.56
C SER A 70 -22.64 10.47 23.39
N ASP A 71 -23.24 11.63 23.15
CA ASP A 71 -24.68 11.83 22.91
C ASP A 71 -25.00 12.09 21.41
N ASP A 72 -24.05 11.87 20.50
CA ASP A 72 -24.32 11.84 19.05
C ASP A 72 -25.07 10.54 18.68
N GLU A 73 -26.33 10.47 19.13
CA GLU A 73 -27.32 9.54 18.65
C GLU A 73 -27.79 10.04 17.28
N TRP A 74 -27.25 9.43 16.23
CA TRP A 74 -27.49 9.80 14.84
C TRP A 74 -28.98 9.64 14.49
N ASP A 75 -29.74 10.74 14.54
CA ASP A 75 -31.11 10.81 14.06
C ASP A 75 -31.17 10.78 12.53
N TYR A 76 -31.05 9.58 11.94
CA TYR A 76 -31.43 9.33 10.57
C TYR A 76 -32.33 8.09 10.47
N TYR A 77 -33.61 8.32 10.78
CA TYR A 77 -34.80 7.47 10.56
C TYR A 77 -34.87 6.09 11.23
#